data_AF-A0A319CSL2-F1
#
_entry.id   AF-A0A319CSL2-F1
#
_cell.length_a   1.000
_cell.length_b   1.000
_cell.length_c   1.000
_cell.angle_alpha   90.00
_cell.angle_beta   90.00
_cell.angle_gamma   90.00
#
_symmetry.space_group_name_H-M   'P 1'
#
loop_
_entity.id
_entity.type
_entity.pdbx_description
1 polymer ?
#
loop_
_entity_poly.entity_id
_entity_poly.type
_entity_poly.pdbx_seq_one_letter_code
_entity_poly.pdbx_strand_id
1 'polypeptide(L)'
;LFPQDRRAKVIRQLADIYIELHAFPFDSMGSLDTPGSDHVGPFARESLTDCDAGSGMRQIGPVSSREGYFRSSIQLTLELIVKGELLAKHAVDAFLIYCFLLDALPRVV
;
A
#
# COMPACT_ATOMS: atom_id res chain seq x y z
N LEU A 1 -2.59 23.66 -12.78
CA LEU A 1 -2.25 24.25 -11.46
C LEU A 1 -3.55 24.61 -10.76
N PHE A 2 -3.88 23.96 -9.64
CA PHE A 2 -5.09 24.27 -8.89
C PHE A 2 -4.99 25.67 -8.26
N PRO A 3 -6.04 26.51 -8.31
CA PRO A 3 -6.09 27.78 -7.59
C PRO A 3 -5.79 27.58 -6.10
N GLN A 4 -5.09 28.53 -5.47
CA GLN A 4 -4.65 28.40 -4.07
C GLN A 4 -5.81 28.11 -3.10
N ASP A 5 -6.98 28.69 -3.34
CA ASP A 5 -8.19 28.48 -2.53
C ASP A 5 -8.68 27.02 -2.56
N ARG A 6 -8.52 26.34 -3.70
CA ARG A 6 -8.87 24.91 -3.82
C ARG A 6 -7.91 24.04 -3.03
N ARG A 7 -6.62 24.39 -2.99
CA ARG A 7 -5.63 23.66 -2.18
C ARG A 7 -5.93 23.79 -0.70
N ALA A 8 -6.22 25.00 -0.22
CA ALA A 8 -6.56 25.23 1.18
C ALA A 8 -7.80 24.43 1.61
N LYS A 9 -8.82 24.36 0.74
CA LYS A 9 -10.02 23.54 0.99
C LYS A 9 -9.69 22.05 1.12
N VAL A 10 -8.91 21.49 0.19
CA VAL A 10 -8.52 20.07 0.23
C VAL A 10 -7.73 19.74 1.49
N ILE A 11 -6.77 20.60 1.88
CA ILE A 11 -5.97 20.39 3.09
C ILE A 11 -6.85 20.41 4.34
N ARG A 12 -7.82 21.32 4.44
CA ARG A 12 -8.76 21.34 5.57
C ARG A 12 -9.58 20.04 5.64
N GLN A 13 -10.12 19.59 4.52
CA GLN A 13 -10.89 18.34 4.48
C GLN A 13 -10.04 17.12 4.87
N LEU A 14 -8.78 17.05 4.44
CA LEU A 14 -7.87 15.99 4.86
C LEU A 14 -7.59 16.04 6.37
N ALA A 15 -7.44 17.23 6.94
CA ALA A 15 -7.27 17.38 8.38
C ALA A 15 -8.50 16.88 9.16
N ASP A 16 -9.71 17.26 8.71
CA ASP A 16 -10.96 16.80 9.31
C ASP A 16 -11.07 15.26 9.25
N ILE A 17 -10.71 14.65 8.11
CA ILE A 17 -10.68 13.19 7.95
C ILE A 17 -9.67 12.54 8.92
N TYR A 18 -8.46 13.08 9.03
CA TYR A 18 -7.46 12.51 9.94
C TYR A 18 -7.83 12.64 11.41
N ILE A 19 -8.53 13.71 11.80
CA ILE A 19 -9.08 13.86 13.16
C ILE A 19 -10.11 12.77 13.44
N GLU A 20 -11.03 12.53 12.51
CA GLU A 20 -12.06 11.49 12.65
C GLU A 20 -11.44 10.09 12.72
N LEU A 21 -10.51 9.76 11.82
CA LEU A 21 -9.80 8.47 11.81
C LEU A 21 -8.98 8.23 13.08
N HIS A 22 -8.48 9.29 13.71
CA HIS A 22 -7.79 9.18 14.98
C HIS A 22 -8.77 8.91 16.14
N ALA A 23 -9.97 9.50 16.10
CA ALA A 23 -11.01 9.25 17.09
C ALA A 23 -11.63 7.85 16.94
N PHE A 24 -11.73 7.35 15.71
CA PHE A 24 -12.34 6.07 15.34
C PHE A 24 -11.39 5.25 14.45
N PRO A 25 -10.34 4.65 15.03
CA PRO A 25 -9.38 3.87 14.26
C PRO A 25 -10.00 2.55 13.79
N PHE A 26 -9.59 2.11 12.60
CA PHE A 26 -9.88 0.77 12.10
C PHE A 26 -8.89 -0.25 12.68
N ASP A 27 -9.35 -1.49 12.86
CA ASP A 27 -8.52 -2.61 13.33
C ASP A 27 -7.51 -3.09 12.27
N SER A 28 -7.71 -2.70 11.01
CA SER A 28 -6.85 -3.10 9.90
C SER A 28 -6.62 -1.97 8.91
N MET A 29 -5.52 -2.08 8.17
CA MET A 29 -5.13 -1.17 7.11
C MET A 29 -5.49 -1.79 5.76
N GLY A 30 -6.15 -1.00 4.92
CA GLY A 30 -6.64 -1.45 3.63
C GLY A 30 -7.47 -0.37 2.94
N SER A 31 -8.54 -0.75 2.26
CA SER A 31 -9.48 0.19 1.64
C SER A 31 -10.92 -0.17 1.98
N LEU A 32 -11.75 0.85 2.21
CA LEU A 32 -13.19 0.65 2.31
C LEU A 32 -13.70 0.18 0.95
N ASP A 33 -14.24 -1.04 0.90
CA ASP A 33 -14.66 -1.68 -0.35
C ASP A 33 -16.19 -1.80 -0.47
N THR A 34 -16.91 -1.57 0.63
CA THR A 34 -18.35 -1.79 0.73
C THR A 34 -19.07 -0.51 1.14
N PRO A 35 -19.86 0.11 0.26
CA PRO A 35 -20.61 1.34 0.58
C PRO A 35 -21.53 1.14 1.78
N GLY A 36 -21.45 2.06 2.75
CA GLY A 36 -22.30 2.02 3.95
C GLY A 36 -21.85 1.02 5.02
N SER A 37 -20.72 0.34 4.82
CA SER A 37 -20.06 -0.51 5.81
C SER A 37 -18.70 0.07 6.20
N ASP A 38 -18.24 -0.30 7.39
CA ASP A 38 -16.89 -0.09 7.91
C ASP A 38 -15.91 -1.21 7.48
N HIS A 39 -16.33 -2.13 6.61
CA HIS A 39 -15.50 -3.22 6.13
C HIS A 39 -14.27 -2.69 5.36
N VAL A 40 -13.10 -3.11 5.84
CA VAL A 40 -11.80 -2.80 5.25
C VAL A 40 -11.29 -4.01 4.48
N GLY A 41 -11.27 -3.91 3.16
CA GLY A 41 -10.71 -4.89 2.24
C GLY A 41 -9.24 -4.62 1.88
N PRO A 42 -8.71 -5.32 0.86
CA PRO A 42 -7.36 -5.10 0.35
C PRO A 42 -7.10 -3.66 -0.09
N PHE A 43 -5.83 -3.29 -0.23
CA PHE A 43 -5.48 -1.96 -0.70
C PHE A 43 -5.92 -1.74 -2.15
N ALA A 44 -6.71 -0.69 -2.39
CA ALA A 44 -7.07 -0.21 -3.73
C ALA A 44 -5.91 0.60 -4.35
N ARG A 45 -4.74 -0.02 -4.49
CA ARG A 45 -3.52 0.60 -5.02
C ARG A 45 -2.84 -0.33 -6.03
N GLU A 46 -2.61 0.18 -7.23
CA GLU A 46 -1.95 -0.54 -8.33
C GLU A 46 -0.62 -1.16 -7.89
N SER A 47 0.25 -0.40 -7.23
CA SER A 47 1.56 -0.89 -6.76
C SER A 47 1.49 -1.95 -5.65
N LEU A 48 0.29 -2.29 -5.17
CA LEU A 48 0.02 -3.35 -4.19
C LEU A 48 -0.86 -4.46 -4.78
N THR A 49 -0.91 -4.54 -6.11
CA THR A 49 -1.70 -5.50 -6.87
C THR A 49 -0.79 -6.25 -7.85
N ASP A 50 -0.87 -7.58 -7.84
CA ASP A 50 -0.32 -8.47 -8.84
C ASP A 50 -1.43 -8.80 -9.85
N CYS A 51 -1.22 -8.41 -11.10
CA CYS A 51 -2.17 -8.65 -12.20
C CYS A 51 -1.59 -9.73 -13.11
N ASP A 52 -1.73 -10.99 -12.73
CA ASP A 52 -1.27 -12.11 -13.55
C ASP A 52 -2.30 -12.42 -14.66
N ALA A 53 -1.82 -12.61 -15.89
CA ALA A 53 -2.63 -12.77 -17.09
C ALA A 53 -3.51 -14.04 -17.09
N GLY A 54 -3.32 -14.96 -16.14
CA GLY A 54 -4.05 -16.23 -16.05
C GLY A 54 -4.84 -16.49 -14.76
N SER A 55 -4.52 -15.82 -13.64
CA SER A 55 -5.06 -16.16 -12.31
C SER A 55 -5.93 -15.06 -11.68
N GLY A 56 -6.02 -13.89 -12.31
CA GLY A 56 -6.80 -12.75 -11.84
C GLY A 56 -5.94 -11.72 -11.10
N MET A 57 -6.60 -10.77 -10.42
CA MET A 57 -5.92 -9.74 -9.62
C MET A 57 -5.73 -10.24 -8.20
N ARG A 58 -4.48 -10.30 -7.74
CA ARG A 58 -4.14 -10.54 -6.33
C ARG A 58 -3.73 -9.22 -5.68
N GLN A 59 -4.50 -8.79 -4.70
CA GLN A 59 -4.24 -7.56 -3.95
C GLN A 59 -3.64 -7.88 -2.58
N ILE A 60 -2.80 -6.99 -2.06
CA ILE A 60 -2.32 -7.08 -0.68
C ILE A 60 -3.40 -6.57 0.28
N GLY A 61 -3.59 -7.30 1.38
CA GLY A 61 -4.36 -6.87 2.54
C GLY A 61 -5.79 -7.44 2.60
N PRO A 62 -6.61 -6.97 3.55
CA PRO A 62 -6.25 -6.01 4.60
C PRO A 62 -5.16 -6.55 5.54
N VAL A 63 -4.41 -5.66 6.19
CA VAL A 63 -3.32 -6.04 7.11
C VAL A 63 -3.49 -5.38 8.47
N SER A 64 -3.34 -6.14 9.54
CA SER A 64 -3.58 -5.65 10.92
C SER A 64 -2.35 -5.02 11.58
N SER A 65 -1.19 -5.01 10.92
CA SER A 65 0.04 -4.48 11.51
C SER A 65 0.93 -3.78 10.49
N ARG A 66 1.66 -2.78 10.98
CA ARG A 66 2.64 -2.03 10.18
C ARG A 66 3.72 -2.96 9.60
N GLU A 67 4.15 -3.96 10.36
CA GLU A 67 5.10 -4.97 9.88
C GLU A 67 4.50 -5.80 8.75
N GLY A 68 3.26 -6.27 8.92
CA GLY A 68 2.54 -7.04 7.91
C GLY A 68 2.40 -6.27 6.60
N TYR A 69 2.10 -4.97 6.68
CA TYR A 69 2.06 -4.08 5.51
C TYR A 69 3.40 -4.05 4.77
N PHE A 70 4.48 -3.67 5.45
CA PHE A 70 5.79 -3.53 4.80
C PHE A 70 6.31 -4.86 4.28
N ARG A 71 6.18 -5.93 5.07
CA ARG A 71 6.58 -7.29 4.66
C ARG A 71 5.86 -7.70 3.37
N SER A 72 4.54 -7.59 3.34
CA SER A 72 3.73 -8.00 2.18
C SER A 72 4.04 -7.14 0.94
N SER A 73 4.22 -5.82 1.13
CA SER A 73 4.59 -4.90 0.04
C SER A 73 5.97 -5.19 -0.54
N ILE A 74 6.96 -5.51 0.31
CA ILE A 74 8.32 -5.86 -0.12
C ILE A 74 8.30 -7.21 -0.85
N GLN A 75 7.60 -8.21 -0.31
CA GLN A 75 7.49 -9.53 -0.92
C GLN A 75 6.83 -9.48 -2.30
N LEU A 76 5.72 -8.75 -2.46
CA LEU A 76 5.12 -8.55 -3.77
C LEU A 76 6.09 -7.84 -4.73
N THR A 77 6.81 -6.82 -4.26
CA THR A 77 7.78 -6.12 -5.11
C THR A 77 8.87 -7.07 -5.60
N LEU A 78 9.39 -7.95 -4.74
CA LEU A 78 10.37 -8.98 -5.12
C LEU A 78 9.80 -9.93 -6.18
N GLU A 79 8.57 -10.41 -5.99
CA GLU A 79 7.88 -11.27 -6.96
C GLU A 79 7.74 -10.59 -8.33
N LEU A 80 7.29 -9.33 -8.37
CA LEU A 80 7.13 -8.56 -9.61
C LEU A 80 8.48 -8.26 -10.29
N ILE A 81 9.56 -8.06 -9.53
CA ILE A 81 10.92 -7.93 -10.08
C ILE A 81 11.35 -9.24 -10.74
N VAL A 82 11.12 -10.40 -10.10
CA VAL A 82 11.47 -11.71 -10.67
C VAL A 82 10.68 -12.00 -11.94
N LYS A 83 9.39 -11.61 -12.00
CA LYS A 83 8.57 -11.70 -13.22
C LYS A 83 9.04 -10.74 -14.33
N GLY A 84 9.90 -9.76 -14.01
CA GLY A 84 10.32 -8.71 -14.94
C GLY A 84 9.27 -7.62 -15.17
N GLU A 85 8.23 -7.57 -14.35
CA GLU A 85 7.12 -6.61 -14.45
C GLU A 85 7.42 -5.28 -13.74
N LEU A 86 8.41 -5.28 -12.85
CA LEU A 86 8.84 -4.10 -12.11
C LEU A 86 10.37 -3.95 -12.15
N LEU A 87 10.85 -2.72 -12.34
CA LEU A 87 12.28 -2.37 -12.31
C LEU A 87 13.17 -3.20 -13.27
N ALA A 88 12.60 -3.69 -14.38
CA ALA A 88 13.28 -4.60 -15.32
C ALA A 88 14.66 -4.14 -15.79
N LYS A 89 14.90 -2.83 -15.92
CA LYS A 89 16.20 -2.26 -16.32
C LYS A 89 17.31 -2.44 -15.29
N HIS A 90 16.96 -2.58 -14.01
CA HIS A 90 17.89 -2.68 -12.87
C HIS A 90 17.47 -3.81 -11.93
N ALA A 91 16.93 -4.90 -12.48
CA ALA A 91 16.26 -5.95 -11.70
C ALA A 91 17.15 -6.54 -10.60
N VAL A 92 18.44 -6.76 -10.87
CA VAL A 92 19.39 -7.33 -9.89
C VAL A 92 19.60 -6.38 -8.72
N ASP A 93 19.95 -5.11 -8.99
CA ASP A 93 20.19 -4.12 -7.94
C ASP A 93 18.94 -3.87 -7.11
N ALA A 94 17.79 -3.73 -7.79
CA ALA A 94 16.49 -3.58 -7.15
C ALA A 94 16.20 -4.79 -6.24
N PHE A 95 16.34 -6.00 -6.75
CA PHE A 95 16.09 -7.22 -5.98
C PHE A 95 16.94 -7.26 -4.70
N LEU A 96 18.24 -6.97 -4.80
CA LEU A 96 19.13 -6.94 -3.64
C LEU A 96 18.74 -5.88 -2.61
N ILE A 97 18.33 -4.69 -3.05
CA ILE A 97 17.82 -3.63 -2.16
C ILE A 97 16.59 -4.12 -1.40
N TYR A 98 15.62 -4.73 -2.09
CA TYR A 98 14.40 -5.21 -1.45
C TYR A 98 14.64 -6.42 -0.54
N CYS A 99 15.60 -7.30 -0.84
CA CYS A 99 16.05 -8.33 0.10
C CYS A 99 16.64 -7.70 1.37
N PHE A 100 17.52 -6.71 1.23
CA PHE A 100 18.06 -5.98 2.38
C PHE A 100 16.97 -5.31 3.21
N LEU A 101 15.98 -4.67 2.57
CA LEU A 101 14.85 -4.06 3.27
C LEU A 101 14.01 -5.08 4.04
N LEU A 102 13.82 -6.27 3.47
CA LEU A 102 13.11 -7.37 4.14
C LEU A 102 13.86 -7.84 5.40
N ASP A 103 15.17 -8.00 5.29
CA ASP A 103 16.05 -8.40 6.40
C ASP A 103 16.16 -7.31 7.49
N ALA A 104 16.12 -6.04 7.08
CA ALA A 104 16.18 -4.90 7.98
C ALA A 104 14.85 -4.61 8.69
N LEU A 105 13.72 -5.16 8.20
CA LEU A 105 12.38 -4.84 8.67
C LEU A 105 12.20 -4.96 10.20
N PRO A 106 12.70 -6.00 10.89
CA PRO A 106 12.57 -6.13 12.34
C PRO A 106 13.28 -5.04 13.15
N ARG A 107 14.13 -4.22 12.50
CA ARG A 107 14.88 -3.14 13.15
C ARG A 107 14.25 -1.75 12.99
N VAL A 108 13.25 -1.63 12.11
CA VAL A 108 12.66 -0.34 11.70
C VAL A 108 11.18 -0.24 12.09
N VAL A 109 10.51 -1.39 12.25
CA VAL A 109 9.07 -1.48 12.54
C VAL A 109 8.79 -1.68 14.02
#